data_AF-A0A971Z146-F1
#
_entry.id   AF-A0A971Z146-F1
#
_cell.length_a   1.000
_cell.length_b   1.000
_cell.length_c   1.000
_cell.angle_alpha   90.00
_cell.angle_beta   90.00
_cell.angle_gamma   90.00
#
_symmetry.space_group_name_H-M   'P 1'
#
loop_
_entity.id
_entity.type
_entity.pdbx_description
1 polymer ?
#
loop_
_entity_poly.entity_id
_entity_poly.type
_entity_poly.pdbx_seq_one_letter_code
_entity_poly.pdbx_strand_id
1 'polypeptide(L)' 'MKLFGAKAQLASSSPLSDFLRNTKSRDKKRVYNKVIAAASQRQIAVLEAANRKI' A
#
# COMPACT_ATOMS: atom_id res chain seq x y z
N MET A 1 -20.38 -23.30 36.63
CA MET A 1 -19.02 -22.88 36.22
C MET A 1 -19.12 -22.12 34.89
N LYS A 2 -18.79 -20.83 34.84
CA LYS A 2 -18.79 -20.04 33.60
C LYS A 2 -17.39 -20.13 32.95
N LEU A 3 -17.26 -20.95 31.92
CA LEU A 3 -15.97 -21.23 31.22
C LEU A 3 -15.69 -20.31 30.01
N PHE A 4 -16.52 -19.30 29.73
CA PHE A 4 -16.40 -18.47 28.51
C PHE A 4 -16.59 -16.97 28.77
N GLY A 5 -15.89 -16.43 29.78
CA GLY A 5 -15.99 -15.02 30.18
C GLY A 5 -14.74 -14.17 29.92
N ALA A 6 -13.62 -14.75 29.50
CA ALA A 6 -12.39 -13.99 29.28
C ALA A 6 -12.35 -13.42 27.86
N LYS A 7 -12.58 -12.10 27.73
CA LYS A 7 -12.11 -11.37 26.53
C LYS A 7 -10.60 -11.56 26.50
N ALA A 8 -10.09 -12.35 25.57
CA ALA A 8 -8.65 -12.46 25.35
C ALA A 8 -8.09 -11.04 25.17
N GLN A 9 -7.18 -10.62 26.04
CA GLN A 9 -6.40 -9.41 25.80
C GLN A 9 -5.66 -9.64 24.49
N LEU A 10 -6.13 -9.00 23.41
CA LEU A 10 -5.45 -8.96 22.13
C LEU A 10 -4.01 -8.50 22.42
N ALA A 11 -3.03 -9.35 22.13
CA ALA A 11 -1.63 -9.03 22.30
C ALA A 11 -1.34 -7.67 21.65
N SER A 12 -0.65 -6.79 22.38
CA SER A 12 -0.20 -5.50 21.83
C SER A 12 0.49 -5.74 20.49
N SER A 13 0.15 -4.95 19.47
CA SER A 13 0.68 -5.15 18.13
C SER A 13 2.20 -5.20 18.16
N SER A 14 2.77 -6.28 17.62
CA SER A 14 4.21 -6.34 17.43
C SER A 14 4.62 -5.42 16.28
N PRO A 15 5.87 -4.94 16.24
CA PRO A 15 6.37 -4.14 15.12
C PRO A 15 6.14 -4.83 13.76
N LEU A 16 6.24 -6.16 13.70
CA LEU A 16 5.92 -6.93 12.50
C LEU A 16 4.43 -6.88 12.14
N SER A 17 3.53 -6.99 13.12
CA SER A 17 2.09 -6.89 12.90
C SER A 17 1.70 -5.51 12.38
N ASP A 18 2.33 -4.46 12.92
CA ASP A 18 2.13 -3.08 12.47
C ASP A 18 2.71 -2.84 11.08
N PHE A 19 3.86 -3.42 10.77
CA PHE A 19 4.42 -3.41 9.42
C PHE A 19 3.48 -4.09 8.41
N LEU A 20 2.99 -5.29 8.72
CA LEU A 20 2.06 -6.03 7.86
C LEU A 20 0.72 -5.30 7.71
N ARG A 21 0.21 -4.67 8.77
CA ARG A 21 -1.02 -3.84 8.70
C ARG A 21 -0.81 -2.61 7.84
N ASN A 22 0.33 -1.94 7.99
CA ASN A 22 0.69 -0.75 7.23
C ASN A 22 0.90 -1.05 5.74
N THR A 23 1.58 -2.14 5.39
CA THR A 23 1.76 -2.56 4.00
C THR A 23 0.46 -3.05 3.35
N LYS A 24 -0.45 -3.64 4.14
CA LYS A 24 -1.79 -4.02 3.69
C LYS A 24 -2.76 -2.84 3.59
N SER A 25 -2.40 -1.66 4.13
CA SER A 25 -3.27 -0.48 4.10
C SER A 25 -3.68 -0.13 2.66
N ARG A 26 -4.99 -0.19 2.42
CA ARG A 26 -5.61 0.14 1.13
C ARG A 26 -5.31 1.58 0.71
N ASP A 27 -5.23 2.50 1.67
CA ASP A 27 -4.97 3.91 1.41
C ASP A 27 -3.54 4.14 0.93
N LYS A 28 -2.56 3.49 1.55
CA LYS A 28 -1.16 3.57 1.09
C LYS A 28 -0.99 2.97 -0.31
N LYS A 29 -1.59 1.81 -0.57
CA LYS A 29 -1.63 1.20 -1.92
C LYS A 29 -2.26 2.13 -2.96
N ARG A 30 -3.35 2.82 -2.60
CA ARG A 30 -4.01 3.81 -3.46
C ARG A 30 -3.08 4.99 -3.80
N VAL A 31 -2.33 5.50 -2.83
CA VAL A 31 -1.36 6.58 -3.07
C VAL A 31 -0.23 6.10 -3.98
N TYR A 32 0.38 4.95 -3.70
CA TYR A 32 1.44 4.40 -4.54
C TYR A 32 0.98 4.18 -5.98
N ASN A 33 -0.22 3.62 -6.18
CA ASN A 33 -0.77 3.42 -7.52
C ASN A 33 -0.93 4.74 -8.28
N LYS A 34 -1.36 5.82 -7.61
CA LYS A 34 -1.46 7.15 -8.24
C LYS A 34 -0.10 7.68 -8.67
N VAL A 35 0.91 7.58 -7.80
CA VAL A 35 2.26 8.05 -8.09
C VAL A 35 2.88 7.27 -9.25
N ILE A 36 2.77 5.94 -9.21
CA ILE A 36 3.27 5.07 -10.28
C ILE A 36 2.58 5.41 -11.60
N ALA A 37 1.25 5.53 -11.62
CA ALA A 37 0.51 5.87 -12.83
C ALA A 37 0.95 7.22 -13.42
N ALA A 38 1.11 8.25 -12.58
CA ALA A 38 1.57 9.57 -13.04
C ALA A 38 3.01 9.52 -13.58
N ALA A 39 3.90 8.77 -12.92
CA ALA A 39 5.27 8.59 -13.38
C ALA A 39 5.32 7.84 -14.72
N SER A 40 4.56 6.76 -14.86
CA SER A 40 4.46 5.99 -16.10
C SER A 40 3.89 6.83 -17.25
N GLN A 41 2.85 7.63 -17.02
CA GLN A 41 2.32 8.56 -18.03
C GLN A 41 3.38 9.54 -18.51
N ARG A 42 4.17 10.10 -17.60
CA ARG A 42 5.25 11.03 -17.96
C ARG A 42 6.35 10.35 -18.77
N GLN A 43 6.70 9.11 -18.42
CA GLN A 43 7.68 8.32 -19.18
C GLN A 43 7.18 8.04 -20.60
N ILE A 44 5.93 7.63 -20.75
CA ILE A 44 5.31 7.40 -22.07
C ILE A 44 5.34 8.69 -22.91
N ALA A 45 4.95 9.82 -22.35
CA ALA A 45 4.97 11.09 -23.07
C ALA A 45 6.37 11.49 -23.57
N VAL A 46 7.42 11.21 -22.79
CA VAL A 46 8.81 11.44 -23.21
C VAL A 46 9.20 10.52 -24.36
N LEU A 47 8.84 9.23 -24.29
CA LEU A 47 9.11 8.26 -25.35
C LEU A 47 8.38 8.62 -26.65
N GLU A 48 7.11 9.00 -26.57
CA GLU A 48 6.34 9.46 -27.73
C GLU A 48 6.95 10.72 -28.35
N ALA A 49 7.36 11.69 -27.53
CA ALA A 49 8.00 12.90 -28.01
C ALA A 49 9.35 12.62 -28.69
N ALA A 50 10.11 11.65 -28.19
CA ALA A 50 11.34 11.19 -28.84
C ALA A 50 11.03 10.48 -30.17
N ASN A 51 10.01 9.62 -30.21
CA ASN A 51 9.63 8.86 -31.40
C ASN A 51 9.10 9.74 -32.54
N ARG A 52 8.49 10.89 -32.23
CA ARG A 52 8.01 11.87 -33.23
C ARG A 52 9.11 12.77 -33.81
N LYS A 53 10.31 12.78 -33.21
CA LYS A 53 11.45 13.59 -33.67
C LYS A 53 12.39 12.83 -34.62
N ILE A 54 12.07 11.56 -34.90
CA ILE A 54 12.70 10.71 -35.92
C ILE A 54 11.79 10.75 -37.16
#